data_AF-A0A953X5Y7-F1
#
_entry.id   AF-A0A953X5Y7-F1
#
_cell.length_a   1.000
_cell.length_b   1.000
_cell.length_c   1.000
_cell.angle_alpha   90.00
_cell.angle_beta   90.00
_cell.angle_gamma   90.00
#
_symmetry.space_group_name_H-M   'P 1'
#
loop_
_entity.id
_entity.type
_entity.pdbx_description
1 polymer ?
#
loop_
_entity_poly.entity_id
_entity_poly.type
_entity_poly.pdbx_seq_one_letter_code
_entity_poly.pdbx_strand_id
1 'polypeptide(L)'
;MSKGSLADTTTQLRDLLTQERELLLTGRAREAVALVEPKLAAIQHIESFLGGGQAGAVSAEDRREIQAIMWLARENSVHFEAIRNGLRHAIERLGSMHGNAYVGSYGRDGTKVAFSGATGSFQRKA
;
A
#
# COMPACT_ATOMS: atom_id res chain seq x y z
N MET A 1 -25.67 -2.76 24.78
CA MET A 1 -25.12 -2.53 23.42
C MET A 1 -25.60 -3.69 22.57
N SER A 2 -26.51 -3.45 21.61
CA SER A 2 -27.07 -4.50 20.77
C SER A 2 -25.94 -5.14 19.98
N LYS A 3 -25.75 -6.46 20.09
CA LYS A 3 -24.91 -7.20 19.14
C LYS A 3 -25.53 -6.96 17.76
N GLY A 4 -24.82 -6.26 16.87
CA GLY A 4 -25.28 -6.03 15.51
C GLY A 4 -25.52 -7.37 14.83
N SER A 5 -26.48 -7.44 13.90
CA SER A 5 -26.71 -8.67 13.15
C SER A 5 -25.44 -9.07 12.38
N LEU A 6 -25.28 -10.35 12.06
CA LEU A 6 -24.21 -10.81 11.16
C LEU A 6 -24.27 -10.01 9.84
N ALA A 7 -25.49 -9.80 9.31
CA ALA A 7 -25.74 -9.05 8.09
C ALA A 7 -25.28 -7.57 8.18
N ASP A 8 -25.47 -6.93 9.33
CA ASP A 8 -25.02 -5.54 9.52
C ASP A 8 -23.49 -5.48 9.54
N THR A 9 -22.86 -6.46 10.19
CA THR A 9 -21.41 -6.54 10.33
C THR A 9 -20.73 -6.86 8.99
N THR A 10 -21.29 -7.77 8.20
CA THR A 10 -20.77 -8.09 6.86
C THR A 10 -20.92 -6.90 5.91
N THR A 11 -22.07 -6.21 5.95
CA THR A 11 -22.28 -4.98 5.18
C THR A 11 -21.25 -3.91 5.57
N GLN A 12 -21.05 -3.68 6.86
CA GLN A 12 -20.04 -2.74 7.36
C GLN A 12 -18.63 -3.10 6.87
N LEU A 13 -18.24 -4.38 6.95
CA LEU A 13 -16.92 -4.82 6.51
C LEU A 13 -16.73 -4.64 4.99
N ARG A 14 -17.77 -4.93 4.20
CA ARG A 14 -17.75 -4.72 2.75
C ARG A 14 -17.57 -3.25 2.40
N ASP A 15 -18.27 -2.36 3.10
CA ASP A 15 -18.17 -0.91 2.86
C ASP A 15 -16.78 -0.39 3.23
N LEU A 16 -16.21 -0.85 4.35
CA LEU A 16 -14.82 -0.55 4.74
C LEU A 16 -13.80 -1.03 3.70
N LEU A 17 -13.96 -2.24 3.16
CA LEU A 17 -13.09 -2.76 2.11
C LEU A 17 -13.26 -2.02 0.78
N THR A 18 -14.47 -1.54 0.48
CA THR A 18 -14.72 -0.72 -0.72
C THR A 18 -14.04 0.64 -0.59
N GLN A 19 -14.15 1.27 0.59
CA GLN A 19 -13.44 2.51 0.89
C GLN A 19 -11.92 2.34 0.84
N GLU A 20 -11.41 1.22 1.36
CA GLU A 20 -9.99 0.88 1.24
C GLU A 20 -9.56 0.80 -0.22
N ARG A 21 -10.33 0.11 -1.06
CA ARG A 21 -10.03 -0.01 -2.49
C ARG A 21 -9.89 1.36 -3.15
N GLU A 22 -10.81 2.28 -2.89
CA GLU A 22 -10.77 3.65 -3.43
C GLU A 22 -9.51 4.40 -2.98
N LEU A 23 -9.13 4.27 -1.70
CA LEU A 23 -7.91 4.89 -1.18
C LEU A 23 -6.66 4.29 -1.82
N LEU A 24 -6.61 2.97 -2.03
CA LEU A 24 -5.48 2.30 -2.67
C LEU A 24 -5.36 2.70 -4.14
N LEU A 25 -6.47 2.70 -4.89
CA LEU A 25 -6.48 3.09 -6.30
C LEU A 25 -6.08 4.56 -6.52
N THR A 26 -6.35 5.43 -5.56
CA THR A 26 -5.97 6.85 -5.60
C THR A 26 -4.59 7.13 -5.00
N GLY A 27 -3.83 6.09 -4.61
CA GLY A 27 -2.49 6.23 -4.03
C GLY A 27 -2.47 6.78 -2.60
N ARG A 28 -3.63 6.89 -1.94
CA ARG A 28 -3.81 7.39 -0.57
C ARG A 28 -3.63 6.28 0.47
N ALA A 29 -2.61 5.44 0.29
CA ALA A 29 -2.35 4.26 1.14
C ALA A 29 -2.16 4.61 2.63
N ARG A 30 -1.65 5.81 2.94
CA ARG A 30 -1.53 6.30 4.31
C ARG A 30 -2.89 6.43 5.00
N GLU A 31 -3.92 6.85 4.28
CA GLU A 31 -5.26 7.05 4.83
C GLU A 31 -6.00 5.73 5.03
N ALA A 32 -5.67 4.72 4.22
CA ALA A 32 -6.17 3.36 4.40
C ALA A 32 -5.77 2.75 5.76
N VAL A 33 -4.71 3.26 6.40
CA VAL A 33 -4.30 2.82 7.76
C VAL A 33 -5.40 3.07 8.79
N ALA A 34 -6.17 4.16 8.66
CA ALA A 34 -7.27 4.46 9.57
C ALA A 34 -8.40 3.42 9.51
N LEU A 35 -8.47 2.63 8.43
CA LEU A 35 -9.47 1.58 8.25
C LEU A 35 -9.06 0.25 8.90
N VAL A 36 -7.82 0.11 9.38
CA VAL A 36 -7.32 -1.16 9.94
C VAL A 36 -8.09 -1.55 11.20
N GLU A 37 -8.21 -0.64 12.17
CA GLU A 37 -8.93 -0.90 13.42
C GLU A 37 -10.41 -1.29 13.22
N PRO A 38 -11.23 -0.51 12.48
CA PRO A 38 -12.62 -0.88 12.27
C PRO A 38 -12.77 -2.18 11.45
N LYS A 39 -11.87 -2.48 10.51
CA LYS A 39 -11.87 -3.77 9.80
C LYS A 39 -11.59 -4.95 10.72
N LEU A 40 -10.58 -4.83 11.59
CA LEU A 40 -10.25 -5.89 12.55
C LEU A 40 -11.41 -6.14 13.52
N ALA A 41 -12.05 -5.08 14.01
CA ALA A 41 -13.22 -5.21 14.87
C ALA A 41 -14.38 -5.95 14.17
N ALA A 42 -14.66 -5.63 12.91
CA ALA A 42 -15.71 -6.31 12.14
C ALA A 42 -15.36 -7.79 11.87
N ILE A 43 -14.10 -8.09 11.54
CA ILE A 43 -13.61 -9.47 11.35
C ILE A 43 -13.78 -10.27 12.65
N GLN A 44 -13.33 -9.74 13.78
CA GLN A 44 -13.45 -10.40 15.08
C GLN A 44 -14.91 -10.67 15.46
N HIS A 45 -15.81 -9.74 15.12
CA HIS A 45 -17.24 -9.93 15.37
C HIS A 45 -17.83 -11.05 14.50
N ILE A 46 -17.46 -11.11 13.22
CA ILE A 46 -17.85 -12.22 12.31
C ILE A 46 -17.29 -13.55 12.82
N GLU A 47 -16.00 -13.61 13.18
CA GLU A 47 -15.36 -14.82 13.71
C GLU A 47 -16.03 -15.29 15.00
N SER A 48 -16.34 -14.37 15.91
CA SER A 48 -17.04 -14.68 17.16
C SER A 48 -18.45 -15.22 16.90
N PHE A 49 -19.16 -14.65 15.93
CA PHE A 49 -20.49 -15.13 15.54
C PHE A 49 -20.42 -16.56 14.97
N LEU A 50 -19.47 -16.82 14.07
CA LEU A 50 -19.28 -18.12 13.45
C LEU A 50 -18.79 -19.19 14.44
N GLY A 51 -17.89 -18.82 15.36
CA GLY A 51 -17.34 -19.71 16.38
C GLY A 51 -18.29 -20.02 17.54
N GLY A 52 -19.30 -19.19 17.77
CA GLY A 52 -20.25 -19.31 18.88
C GLY A 52 -21.33 -20.39 18.73
N GLY A 53 -21.16 -21.37 17.83
CA GLY A 53 -22.13 -22.45 17.61
C GLY A 53 -23.37 -22.05 16.78
N GLN A 54 -23.44 -20.80 16.31
CA GLN A 54 -24.50 -20.31 15.43
C GLN A 54 -24.18 -20.51 13.93
N ALA A 55 -23.15 -21.28 13.59
CA ALA A 55 -22.79 -21.58 12.21
C ALA A 55 -23.94 -22.21 11.39
N GLY A 56 -24.84 -22.95 12.05
CA GLY A 56 -26.05 -23.49 11.44
C GLY A 56 -27.14 -22.45 11.13
N ALA A 57 -27.07 -21.28 11.76
CA ALA A 57 -28.00 -20.15 11.56
C ALA A 57 -27.53 -19.16 10.48
N VAL A 58 -26.36 -19.38 9.88
CA VAL A 58 -25.84 -18.54 8.79
C VAL A 58 -26.63 -18.84 7.52
N SER A 59 -27.35 -17.83 7.02
CA SER A 59 -28.16 -17.96 5.82
C SER A 59 -27.30 -18.16 4.56
N ALA A 60 -27.91 -18.63 3.47
CA ALA A 60 -27.22 -18.73 2.19
C ALA A 60 -26.78 -17.35 1.66
N GLU A 61 -27.51 -16.29 2.00
CA GLU A 61 -27.20 -14.90 1.65
C GLU A 61 -25.96 -14.41 2.41
N ASP A 62 -25.91 -14.62 3.73
CA ASP A 62 -24.74 -14.26 4.55
C ASP A 62 -23.46 -14.96 4.04
N ARG A 63 -23.57 -16.22 3.62
CA ARG A 63 -22.43 -16.96 3.03
C ARG A 63 -21.94 -16.32 1.73
N ARG A 64 -22.84 -15.85 0.88
CA ARG A 64 -22.48 -15.16 -0.37
C ARG A 64 -21.81 -13.82 -0.08
N GLU A 65 -22.32 -13.06 0.88
CA GLU A 65 -21.69 -11.80 1.30
C GLU A 65 -20.29 -12.02 1.88
N ILE A 66 -20.10 -13.03 2.73
CA ILE A 66 -18.77 -13.39 3.24
C ILE A 66 -17.82 -13.76 2.09
N GLN A 67 -18.28 -14.52 1.09
CA GLN A 67 -17.48 -14.83 -0.09
C GLN A 67 -17.12 -13.59 -0.90
N ALA A 68 -18.06 -12.65 -1.08
CA ALA A 68 -17.81 -11.38 -1.76
C ALA A 68 -16.76 -10.53 -1.01
N ILE A 69 -16.86 -10.46 0.32
CA ILE A 69 -15.87 -9.81 1.19
C ILE A 69 -14.49 -10.44 1.02
N MET A 70 -14.40 -11.77 0.99
CA MET A 70 -13.12 -12.47 0.77
C MET A 70 -12.51 -12.13 -0.59
N TRP A 71 -13.33 -12.01 -1.63
CA TRP A 71 -12.86 -11.64 -2.96
C TRP A 71 -12.35 -10.19 -3.00
N LEU A 72 -13.10 -9.26 -2.41
CA LEU A 72 -12.71 -7.85 -2.31
C LEU A 72 -11.43 -7.65 -1.48
N ALA A 73 -11.28 -8.38 -0.38
CA ALA A 73 -10.07 -8.35 0.43
C ALA A 73 -8.84 -8.86 -0.36
N ARG A 74 -9.01 -9.89 -1.21
CA ARG A 74 -7.95 -10.36 -2.11
C ARG A 74 -7.59 -9.30 -3.14
N GLU A 75 -8.57 -8.66 -3.76
CA GLU A 75 -8.33 -7.56 -4.72
C GLU A 75 -7.54 -6.42 -4.06
N ASN A 76 -7.95 -5.96 -2.88
CA ASN A 76 -7.24 -4.93 -2.12
C ASN A 76 -5.80 -5.32 -1.80
N SER A 77 -5.55 -6.60 -1.47
CA SER A 77 -4.20 -7.09 -1.19
C SER A 77 -3.26 -6.93 -2.39
N VAL A 78 -3.75 -7.21 -3.60
CA VAL A 78 -3.00 -7.04 -4.86
C VAL A 78 -2.67 -5.57 -5.09
N HIS A 79 -3.62 -4.66 -4.86
CA HIS A 79 -3.36 -3.22 -4.95
C HIS A 79 -2.31 -2.74 -3.95
N PHE A 80 -2.38 -3.22 -2.71
CA PHE A 80 -1.41 -2.86 -1.68
C PHE A 80 0.00 -3.35 -2.02
N GLU A 81 0.13 -4.58 -2.54
CA GLU A 81 1.40 -5.10 -3.02
C GLU A 81 1.98 -4.29 -4.19
N ALA A 82 1.13 -3.89 -5.14
CA ALA A 82 1.54 -3.03 -6.24
C ALA A 82 2.09 -1.68 -5.73
N ILE A 83 1.41 -1.04 -4.77
CA ILE A 83 1.86 0.21 -4.15
C ILE A 83 3.20 0.01 -3.43
N ARG A 84 3.33 -1.07 -2.63
CA ARG A 84 4.58 -1.40 -1.92
C ARG A 84 5.74 -1.58 -2.90
N ASN A 85 5.53 -2.31 -3.98
CA ASN A 85 6.55 -2.54 -5.01
C ASN A 85 6.93 -1.23 -5.72
N GLY A 86 5.94 -0.39 -6.07
CA GLY A 86 6.17 0.92 -6.67
C GLY A 86 6.99 1.86 -5.78
N LEU A 87 6.67 1.91 -4.48
CA LEU A 87 7.43 2.69 -3.50
C LEU A 87 8.87 2.20 -3.35
N ARG A 88 9.07 0.87 -3.28
CA ARG A 88 10.41 0.29 -3.21
C ARG A 88 11.26 0.70 -4.41
N HIS A 89 10.72 0.58 -5.63
CA HIS A 89 11.43 0.99 -6.84
C HIS A 89 11.70 2.51 -6.89
N ALA A 90 10.78 3.33 -6.38
CA ALA A 90 11.00 4.76 -6.27
C ALA A 90 12.17 5.10 -5.32
N ILE A 91 12.26 4.41 -4.18
CA ILE A 91 13.36 4.55 -3.22
C ILE A 91 14.68 4.10 -3.85
N GLU A 92 14.72 2.94 -4.51
CA GLU A 92 15.90 2.43 -5.24
C GLU A 92 16.39 3.42 -6.30
N ARG A 93 15.45 4.05 -7.03
CA ARG A 93 15.78 5.09 -8.02
C ARG A 93 16.38 6.34 -7.37
N LEU A 94 15.82 6.82 -6.25
CA LEU A 94 16.36 7.97 -5.53
C LEU A 94 17.74 7.69 -4.91
N GLY A 95 17.95 6.47 -4.42
CA GLY A 95 19.23 6.00 -3.93
C GLY A 95 20.28 5.91 -5.04
N SER A 96 19.91 5.35 -6.20
CA SER A 96 20.82 5.25 -7.35
C SER A 96 21.10 6.58 -8.03
N MET A 97 20.19 7.57 -7.99
CA MET A 97 20.45 8.94 -8.46
C MET A 97 21.59 9.61 -7.67
N HIS A 98 21.71 9.37 -6.36
CA HIS A 98 22.85 9.86 -5.58
C HIS A 98 24.17 9.20 -5.98
N GLY A 99 24.16 7.93 -6.40
CA GLY A 99 25.33 7.24 -6.94
C GLY A 99 25.70 7.65 -8.37
N ASN A 100 24.69 7.91 -9.22
CA ASN A 100 24.88 8.26 -10.62
C ASN A 100 25.16 9.76 -10.86
N ALA A 101 24.89 10.64 -9.90
CA ALA A 101 25.34 12.03 -9.98
C ALA A 101 26.89 12.15 -9.93
N TYR A 102 27.58 11.09 -9.50
CA TYR A 102 29.04 11.04 -9.38
C TYR A 102 29.74 10.36 -10.57
N VAL A 103 29.01 9.88 -11.58
CA VAL A 103 29.64 9.34 -12.81
C VAL A 103 29.87 10.50 -13.79
N GLY A 104 31.06 11.07 -13.65
CA GLY A 104 31.80 12.01 -14.50
C GLY A 104 31.15 12.50 -15.79
N SER A 105 31.19 13.83 -15.95
CA SER A 105 31.10 14.48 -17.26
C SER A 105 32.01 13.77 -18.27
N TYR A 106 31.42 13.08 -19.24
CA TYR A 106 32.16 12.64 -20.41
C TYR A 106 32.54 13.90 -21.19
N GLY A 107 33.84 14.18 -21.28
CA GLY A 107 34.33 15.13 -22.27
C GLY A 107 33.93 14.66 -23.66
N ARG A 108 33.78 15.59 -24.61
CA ARG A 108 33.36 15.34 -26.00
C ARG A 108 34.23 14.29 -26.73
N ASP A 109 35.38 13.93 -26.16
CA ASP A 109 36.36 12.97 -26.67
C ASP A 109 36.41 11.63 -25.90
N GLY A 110 35.41 11.32 -25.04
CA GLY A 110 35.28 10.00 -24.40
C GLY A 110 36.30 9.66 -23.31
N THR A 111 37.17 10.59 -22.93
CA THR A 111 38.13 10.42 -21.83
C THR A 111 37.51 10.79 -20.48
N LYS A 112 37.71 9.90 -19.49
CA LYS A 112 37.19 10.01 -18.13
C LYS A 112 37.98 11.08 -17.37
N VAL A 113 37.43 12.27 -17.18
CA VAL A 113 38.09 13.34 -16.42
C VAL A 113 37.90 13.07 -14.92
N ALA A 114 38.95 12.61 -14.25
CA ALA A 114 38.98 12.49 -12.80
C ALA A 114 39.17 13.89 -12.19
N PHE A 115 38.09 14.50 -11.69
CA PHE A 115 38.20 15.68 -10.85
C PHE A 115 38.54 15.26 -9.42
N SER A 116 39.81 14.97 -9.16
CA SER A 116 40.35 14.98 -7.80
C SER A 116 41.27 16.19 -7.64
N GLY A 117 40.75 17.26 -7.01
CA GLY A 117 41.61 18.32 -6.48
C GLY A 117 41.38 19.75 -6.97
N ALA A 118 40.15 20.17 -7.28
CA ALA A 118 39.87 21.59 -7.48
C ALA A 118 39.69 22.32 -6.14
N THR A 119 40.75 22.40 -5.33
CA THR A 119 40.88 23.47 -4.33
C THR A 119 41.34 24.72 -5.06
N GLY A 120 40.42 25.67 -5.18
CA GLY A 120 40.54 27.09 -5.51
C GLY A 120 41.82 27.63 -6.16
N SER A 121 41.66 28.19 -7.36
CA SER A 121 41.98 29.59 -7.61
C SER A 121 41.55 29.97 -9.04
N PHE A 122 40.53 30.82 -9.15
CA PHE A 122 40.29 31.61 -10.36
C PHE A 122 41.53 32.48 -10.60
N GLN A 123 42.27 32.24 -11.69
CA GLN A 123 43.16 33.26 -12.25
C GLN A 123 42.72 33.62 -13.66
N ARG A 124 42.41 34.91 -13.78
CA ARG A 124 42.04 35.66 -14.99
C ARG A 124 43.33 36.20 -15.63
N LYS A 125 43.45 36.10 -16.97
CA LYS A 125 44.23 36.92 -17.94
C LYS A 125 44.76 36.02 -19.07
N ALA A 126 44.89 36.43 -20.32
CA ALA A 126 44.66 37.71 -21.01
C ALA A 126 44.25 37.41 -22.46
#